data_AF-A0A7R7JI98-F1
#
_entry.id   AF-A0A7R7JI98-F1
#
_cell.length_a   1.000
_cell.length_b   1.000
_cell.length_c   1.000
_cell.angle_alpha   90.00
_cell.angle_beta   90.00
_cell.angle_gamma   90.00
#
_symmetry.space_group_name_H-M   'P 1'
#
loop_
_entity.id
_entity.type
_entity.pdbx_description
1 polymer ?
#
loop_
_entity_poly.entity_id
_entity_poly.type
_entity_poly.pdbx_seq_one_letter_code
_entity_poly.pdbx_strand_id
1 'polypeptide(L)'
;MPPVIASAPTEGAVAARRPAPRGEELLSGYVAALAARGAGNRSLLATARVFLTRWPDPQAWAELPLSVRLSAGWTVRPLLNYLMLSGYLRPGYDYLLERKLAAILREAHTSPLAGYVTRFLSAATELGYTPRVAAGLASQVAVRMLIQTGHPLTELDDTDIAEFSAAITAREQAHQRPLQHYRTALYATRAVLYHLGGQVTPTAKNTAHLRWPWRRHFASVPTGLADSLVAYLECASGTRTRSTVLGIASRLGHFAQFLADHDPALISLADLDRQRHIEPYLA
;
A
#
# COMPACT_ATOMS: atom_id res chain seq x y z
N MET A 1 31.61 43.12 -29.49
CA MET A 1 31.21 43.18 -28.08
C MET A 1 30.22 42.04 -27.81
N PRO A 2 30.58 41.04 -27.00
CA PRO A 2 29.62 40.08 -26.44
C PRO A 2 29.08 40.60 -25.08
N PRO A 3 27.89 40.16 -24.64
CA PRO A 3 27.27 40.69 -23.43
C PRO A 3 27.90 40.07 -22.18
N VAL A 4 28.07 40.93 -21.16
CA VAL A 4 28.45 40.58 -19.79
C VAL A 4 27.30 39.82 -19.14
N ILE A 5 27.51 38.55 -18.82
CA ILE A 5 26.59 37.80 -17.94
C ILE A 5 26.94 38.19 -16.50
N ALA A 6 26.08 39.01 -15.90
CA ALA A 6 26.12 39.28 -14.47
C ALA A 6 25.93 37.96 -13.71
N SER A 7 26.93 37.58 -12.91
CA SER A 7 26.84 36.44 -12.00
C SER A 7 25.86 36.79 -10.87
N ALA A 8 24.77 36.02 -10.78
CA ALA A 8 23.89 36.00 -9.61
C ALA A 8 24.55 35.22 -8.47
N PRO A 9 24.26 35.55 -7.19
CA PRO A 9 25.04 35.12 -6.05
C PRO A 9 24.88 33.62 -5.78
N THR A 10 25.99 32.98 -5.43
CA THR A 10 26.09 31.61 -4.93
C THR A 10 25.32 31.49 -3.61
N GLU A 11 24.05 31.12 -3.70
CA GLU A 11 23.24 30.77 -2.53
C GLU A 11 23.56 29.32 -2.15
N GLY A 12 24.08 29.12 -0.94
CA GLY A 12 24.29 27.79 -0.37
C GLY A 12 25.68 27.54 0.18
N ALA A 13 26.15 28.41 1.08
CA ALA A 13 27.04 27.93 2.12
C ALA A 13 26.36 26.73 2.79
N VAL A 14 26.95 25.54 2.65
CA VAL A 14 26.48 24.30 3.27
C VAL A 14 26.46 24.55 4.77
N ALA A 15 25.29 24.87 5.32
CA ALA A 15 25.08 24.98 6.75
C ALA A 15 25.57 23.66 7.35
N ALA A 16 26.58 23.74 8.23
CA ALA A 16 27.15 22.59 8.88
C ALA A 16 26.01 21.73 9.44
N ARG A 17 25.88 20.50 8.93
CA ARG A 17 24.81 19.57 9.30
C ARG A 17 24.90 19.34 10.81
N ARG A 18 23.96 19.91 11.56
CA ARG A 18 23.91 19.76 13.02
C ARG A 18 23.93 18.25 13.35
N PRO A 19 24.73 17.82 14.34
CA PRO A 19 24.71 16.42 14.75
C PRO A 19 23.29 15.98 15.11
N ALA A 20 22.95 14.74 14.80
CA ALA A 20 21.64 14.20 15.12
C ALA A 20 21.38 14.30 16.64
N PRO A 21 20.18 14.73 17.07
CA PRO A 21 19.87 14.86 18.48
C PRO A 21 19.96 13.50 19.18
N ARG A 22 20.43 13.49 20.43
CA ARG A 22 20.63 12.27 21.23
C ARG A 22 20.07 12.43 22.63
N GLY A 23 19.71 11.32 23.26
CA GLY A 23 19.35 11.23 24.68
C GLY A 23 18.33 12.30 25.11
N GLU A 24 18.78 13.26 25.92
CA GLU A 24 17.94 14.31 26.49
C GLU A 24 17.35 15.29 25.46
N GLU A 25 18.04 15.53 24.34
CA GLU A 25 17.51 16.36 23.25
C GLU A 25 16.28 15.69 22.60
N LEU A 26 16.38 14.38 22.36
CA LEU A 26 15.26 13.57 21.85
C LEU A 26 14.10 13.52 22.85
N LEU A 27 14.41 13.41 24.15
CA LEU A 27 13.40 13.42 25.20
C LEU A 27 12.65 14.75 25.24
N SER A 28 13.38 15.86 25.13
CA SER A 28 12.80 17.21 25.12
C SER A 28 11.90 17.42 23.90
N GLY A 29 12.35 16.97 22.72
CA GLY A 29 11.53 16.98 21.50
C GLY A 29 10.26 16.13 21.62
N TYR A 30 10.37 14.95 22.22
CA TYR A 30 9.22 14.07 22.48
C TYR A 30 8.22 14.71 23.44
N VAL A 31 8.70 15.34 24.52
CA VAL A 31 7.86 16.06 25.50
C VAL A 31 7.11 17.21 24.82
N ALA A 32 7.80 18.00 24.00
CA ALA A 32 7.17 19.09 23.24
C ALA A 32 6.10 18.57 22.27
N ALA A 33 6.38 17.46 21.57
CA ALA A 33 5.42 16.83 20.66
C ALA A 33 4.19 16.27 21.38
N LEU A 34 4.36 15.73 22.59
CA LEU A 34 3.26 15.30 23.45
C LEU A 34 2.40 16.49 23.89
N ALA A 35 3.03 17.55 24.40
CA ALA A 35 2.35 18.77 24.84
C ALA A 35 1.53 19.42 23.72
N ALA A 36 2.10 19.50 22.50
CA ALA A 36 1.40 20.03 21.32
C ALA A 36 0.13 19.24 20.94
N ARG A 37 0.04 17.97 21.32
CA ARG A 37 -1.12 17.09 21.08
C ARG A 37 -2.10 17.06 22.25
N GLY A 38 -1.85 17.85 23.30
CA GLY A 38 -2.61 17.76 24.56
C GLY A 38 -2.48 16.38 25.24
N ALA A 39 -1.42 15.64 24.92
CA ALA A 39 -1.17 14.30 25.44
C ALA A 39 -0.03 14.34 26.46
N GLY A 40 -0.08 13.47 27.46
CA GLY A 40 0.99 13.37 28.45
C GLY A 40 0.58 12.53 29.64
N ASN A 41 1.37 11.53 29.96
CA ASN A 41 1.19 10.75 31.18
C ASN A 41 2.57 10.53 31.81
N ARG A 42 2.66 10.70 33.13
CA ARG A 42 3.90 10.52 33.91
C ARG A 42 4.58 9.18 33.62
N SER A 43 3.81 8.12 33.40
CA SER A 43 4.31 6.79 33.05
C SER A 43 5.01 6.73 31.68
N LEU A 44 4.47 7.44 30.68
CA LEU A 44 5.07 7.54 29.34
C LEU A 44 6.39 8.30 29.40
N LEU A 45 6.42 9.42 30.14
CA LEU A 45 7.62 10.22 30.31
C LEU A 45 8.73 9.48 31.06
N ALA A 46 8.37 8.75 32.13
CA ALA A 46 9.32 7.92 32.87
C ALA A 46 9.89 6.81 31.99
N THR A 47 9.05 6.10 31.24
CA THR A 47 9.49 5.05 30.32
C THR A 47 10.38 5.60 29.21
N ALA A 48 10.01 6.76 28.64
CA ALA A 48 10.79 7.41 27.59
C ALA A 48 12.19 7.83 28.09
N ARG A 49 12.27 8.37 29.32
CA ARG A 49 13.54 8.71 29.95
C ARG A 49 14.42 7.48 30.14
N VAL A 50 13.88 6.41 30.73
CA VAL A 50 14.63 5.14 30.90
C VAL A 50 15.12 4.58 29.57
N PHE A 51 14.27 4.61 28.54
CA PHE A 51 14.64 4.16 27.20
C PHE A 51 15.82 4.98 26.63
N LEU A 52 15.73 6.31 26.65
CA LEU A 52 16.75 7.19 26.07
C LEU A 52 18.02 7.29 26.92
N THR A 53 17.97 6.99 28.22
CA THR A 53 19.17 6.78 29.04
C THR A 53 19.91 5.51 28.62
N ARG A 54 19.18 4.43 28.34
CA ARG A 54 19.76 3.15 27.92
C ARG A 54 20.24 3.17 26.47
N TRP A 55 19.52 3.85 25.59
CA TRP A 55 19.86 4.04 24.17
C TRP A 55 19.80 5.53 23.81
N PRO A 56 20.87 6.30 24.11
CA PRO A 56 20.94 7.71 23.72
C PRO A 56 20.89 7.93 22.21
N ASP A 57 21.39 6.95 21.45
CA ASP A 57 21.16 6.79 20.02
C ASP A 57 20.12 5.67 19.81
N PRO A 58 18.88 6.00 19.43
CA PRO A 58 17.83 5.00 19.24
C PRO A 58 18.15 3.98 18.16
N GLN A 59 19.05 4.28 17.22
CA GLN A 59 19.42 3.32 16.19
C GLN A 59 20.13 2.10 16.80
N ALA A 60 20.87 2.27 17.91
CA ALA A 60 21.47 1.14 18.64
C ALA A 60 20.41 0.16 19.19
N TRP A 61 19.18 0.61 19.45
CA TRP A 61 18.07 -0.28 19.80
C TRP A 61 17.56 -1.06 18.57
N ALA A 62 17.61 -0.47 17.37
CA ALA A 62 17.20 -1.13 16.13
C ALA A 62 18.08 -2.34 15.78
N GLU A 63 19.36 -2.30 16.14
CA GLU A 63 20.33 -3.38 15.94
C GLU A 63 20.12 -4.60 16.86
N LEU A 64 19.25 -4.48 17.88
CA LEU A 64 18.95 -5.62 18.75
C LEU A 64 18.15 -6.70 18.01
N PRO A 65 18.23 -7.98 18.45
CA PRO A 65 17.40 -9.04 17.89
C PRO A 65 15.91 -8.67 17.91
N LEU A 66 15.19 -9.03 16.84
CA LEU A 66 13.78 -8.67 16.68
C LEU A 66 12.93 -9.08 17.89
N SER A 67 13.17 -10.27 18.47
CA SER A 67 12.47 -10.74 19.67
C SER A 67 12.62 -9.79 20.87
N VAL A 68 13.80 -9.18 21.05
CA VAL A 68 14.07 -8.19 22.09
C VAL A 68 13.37 -6.87 21.77
N ARG A 69 13.39 -6.41 20.52
CA ARG A 69 12.63 -5.21 20.11
C ARG A 69 11.12 -5.41 20.29
N LEU A 70 10.61 -6.62 20.06
CA LEU A 70 9.19 -6.97 20.23
C LEU A 70 8.77 -7.16 21.70
N SER A 71 9.69 -7.33 22.63
CA SER A 71 9.37 -7.37 24.07
C SER A 71 9.16 -5.98 24.67
N ALA A 72 9.48 -4.91 23.93
CA ALA A 72 9.25 -3.54 24.33
C ALA A 72 7.79 -3.29 24.75
N GLY A 73 7.61 -2.83 25.99
CA GLY A 73 6.30 -2.63 26.63
C GLY A 73 5.43 -1.61 25.92
N TRP A 74 4.11 -1.65 26.15
CA TRP A 74 3.17 -0.75 25.46
C TRP A 74 3.41 0.73 25.76
N THR A 75 3.95 1.07 26.94
CA THR A 75 4.24 2.45 27.38
C THR A 75 5.39 3.10 26.61
N VAL A 76 6.30 2.33 25.99
CA VAL A 76 7.40 2.89 25.17
C VAL A 76 6.98 3.12 23.72
N ARG A 77 5.88 2.49 23.27
CA ARG A 77 5.44 2.56 21.86
C ARG A 77 5.16 3.98 21.38
N PRO A 78 4.54 4.88 22.15
CA PRO A 78 4.35 6.27 21.71
C PRO A 78 5.68 6.99 21.48
N LEU A 79 6.72 6.72 22.28
CA LEU A 79 8.06 7.24 22.02
C LEU A 79 8.63 6.64 20.72
N LEU A 80 8.55 5.32 20.54
CA LEU A 80 9.06 4.68 19.32
C LEU A 80 8.37 5.23 18.06
N ASN A 81 7.04 5.45 18.11
CA ASN A 81 6.31 6.06 17.00
C ASN A 81 6.80 7.48 16.71
N TYR A 82 7.01 8.30 17.74
CA TYR A 82 7.58 9.64 17.59
C TYR A 82 8.97 9.56 16.92
N LEU A 83 9.87 8.72 17.44
CA LEU A 83 11.22 8.58 16.89
C LEU A 83 11.22 8.13 15.43
N MET A 84 10.35 7.16 15.09
CA MET A 84 10.19 6.71 13.70
C MET A 84 9.68 7.82 12.77
N LEU A 85 8.61 8.51 13.17
CA LEU A 85 7.96 9.53 12.35
C LEU A 85 8.75 10.84 12.27
N SER A 86 9.63 11.11 13.23
CA SER A 86 10.57 12.23 13.20
C SER A 86 11.90 11.88 12.52
N GLY A 87 12.09 10.65 12.05
CA GLY A 87 13.29 10.22 11.31
C GLY A 87 14.50 9.90 12.20
N TYR A 88 14.31 9.75 13.51
CA TYR A 88 15.37 9.42 14.48
C TYR A 88 15.53 7.92 14.72
N LEU A 89 14.65 7.09 14.16
CA LEU A 89 14.70 5.64 14.31
C LEU A 89 14.24 4.94 13.03
N ARG A 90 15.11 4.10 12.46
CA ARG A 90 14.81 3.22 11.34
C ARG A 90 14.86 1.78 11.84
N PRO A 91 13.72 1.21 12.27
CA PRO A 91 13.73 -0.04 13.01
C PRO A 91 13.85 -1.28 12.11
N GLY A 92 13.85 -1.15 10.78
CA GLY A 92 13.78 -2.28 9.86
C GLY A 92 12.35 -2.69 9.51
N TYR A 93 12.17 -3.19 8.29
CA TYR A 93 10.86 -3.69 7.84
C TYR A 93 10.39 -4.91 8.62
N ASP A 94 11.30 -5.69 9.19
CA ASP A 94 11.00 -6.82 10.07
C ASP A 94 10.15 -6.36 11.27
N TYR A 95 10.52 -5.27 11.93
CA TYR A 95 9.77 -4.69 13.03
C TYR A 95 8.50 -3.98 12.56
N LEU A 96 8.58 -3.19 11.49
CA LEU A 96 7.43 -2.44 10.97
C LEU A 96 6.30 -3.37 10.54
N LEU A 97 6.62 -4.49 9.88
CA LEU A 97 5.64 -5.48 9.44
C LEU A 97 5.07 -6.27 10.61
N GLU A 98 5.90 -6.67 11.57
CA GLU A 98 5.49 -7.51 12.70
C GLU A 98 4.58 -6.76 13.69
N ARG A 99 4.81 -5.45 13.89
CA ARG A 99 3.99 -4.65 14.80
C ARG A 99 2.70 -4.12 14.17
N LYS A 100 1.62 -4.19 14.96
CA LYS A 100 0.39 -3.43 14.70
C LYS A 100 0.57 -1.97 15.11
N LEU A 101 0.81 -1.10 14.13
CA LEU A 101 1.02 0.33 14.34
C LEU A 101 -0.27 1.14 14.10
N ALA A 102 -1.31 0.88 14.90
CA ALA A 102 -2.66 1.40 14.66
C ALA A 102 -2.75 2.94 14.60
N ALA A 103 -1.89 3.65 15.33
CA ALA A 103 -1.87 5.11 15.36
C ALA A 103 -0.99 5.75 14.28
N ILE A 104 -0.21 4.97 13.51
CA ILE A 104 0.91 5.51 12.72
C ILE A 104 0.49 6.55 11.70
N LEU A 105 -0.62 6.33 11.00
CA LEU A 105 -1.10 7.27 9.98
C LEU A 105 -1.60 8.57 10.61
N ARG A 106 -2.39 8.45 11.70
CA ARG A 106 -2.88 9.61 12.46
C ARG A 106 -1.71 10.44 12.99
N GLU A 107 -0.67 9.80 13.48
CA GLU A 107 0.51 10.46 14.05
C GLU A 107 1.42 11.04 12.96
N ALA A 108 1.47 10.41 11.79
CA ALA A 108 2.23 10.92 10.65
C ALA A 108 1.72 12.28 10.18
N HIS A 109 0.40 12.53 10.23
CA HIS A 109 -0.20 13.84 9.93
C HIS A 109 0.24 14.97 10.87
N THR A 110 0.74 14.64 12.07
CA THR A 110 1.25 15.62 13.04
C THR A 110 2.78 15.59 13.14
N SER A 111 3.45 14.98 12.16
CA SER A 111 4.90 14.79 12.14
C SER A 111 5.52 15.52 10.94
N PRO A 112 6.85 15.56 10.83
CA PRO A 112 7.53 16.05 9.62
C PRO A 112 7.07 15.35 8.33
N LEU A 113 6.51 14.14 8.40
CA LEU A 113 6.00 13.40 7.24
C LEU A 113 4.63 13.89 6.74
N ALA A 114 3.98 14.84 7.42
CA ALA A 114 2.61 15.27 7.12
C ALA A 114 2.43 15.69 5.66
N GLY A 115 3.39 16.43 5.10
CA GLY A 115 3.35 16.86 3.71
C GLY A 115 3.36 15.69 2.71
N TYR A 116 4.21 14.68 2.95
CA TYR A 116 4.27 13.48 2.11
C TYR A 116 3.00 12.64 2.23
N VAL A 117 2.47 12.48 3.44
CA VAL A 117 1.23 11.71 3.66
C VAL A 117 0.04 12.39 2.97
N THR A 118 -0.11 13.71 3.11
CA THR A 118 -1.19 14.45 2.44
C THR A 118 -1.11 14.34 0.92
N ARG A 119 0.10 14.49 0.34
CA ARG A 119 0.32 14.31 -1.10
C ARG A 119 -0.02 12.89 -1.56
N PHE A 120 0.41 11.87 -0.81
CA PHE A 120 0.10 10.49 -1.11
C PHE A 120 -1.41 10.21 -1.13
N LEU A 121 -2.12 10.69 -0.11
CA LEU A 121 -3.57 10.50 -0.01
C LEU A 121 -4.32 11.20 -1.16
N SER A 122 -3.94 12.43 -1.51
CA SER A 122 -4.51 13.15 -2.66
C SER A 122 -4.30 12.37 -3.96
N ALA A 123 -3.07 11.95 -4.25
CA ALA A 123 -2.75 11.17 -5.45
C ALA A 123 -3.51 9.85 -5.50
N ALA A 124 -3.65 9.15 -4.37
CA ALA A 124 -4.45 7.94 -4.32
C ALA A 124 -5.92 8.21 -4.65
N THR A 125 -6.49 9.32 -4.16
CA THR A 125 -7.88 9.69 -4.50
C THR A 125 -8.04 10.11 -5.96
N GLU A 126 -7.08 10.82 -6.54
CA GLU A 126 -7.05 11.17 -7.97
C GLU A 126 -7.01 9.92 -8.87
N LEU A 127 -6.31 8.88 -8.43
CA LEU A 127 -6.30 7.56 -9.10
C LEU A 127 -7.59 6.74 -8.88
N GLY A 128 -8.58 7.29 -8.18
CA GLY A 128 -9.90 6.68 -7.97
C GLY A 128 -10.00 5.75 -6.77
N TYR A 129 -9.00 5.69 -5.89
CA TYR A 129 -9.13 4.96 -4.63
C TYR A 129 -10.04 5.73 -3.66
N THR A 130 -10.92 5.02 -2.95
CA THR A 130 -11.72 5.64 -1.90
C THR A 130 -10.81 6.14 -0.76
N PRO A 131 -11.21 7.17 0.01
CA PRO A 131 -10.41 7.68 1.13
C PRO A 131 -10.00 6.60 2.13
N ARG A 132 -10.88 5.62 2.37
CA ARG A 132 -10.60 4.47 3.25
C ARG A 132 -9.51 3.57 2.68
N VAL A 133 -9.53 3.29 1.38
CA VAL A 133 -8.50 2.49 0.71
C VAL A 133 -7.18 3.26 0.71
N ALA A 134 -7.19 4.55 0.36
CA ALA A 134 -6.00 5.40 0.39
C ALA A 134 -5.33 5.43 1.77
N ALA A 135 -6.11 5.56 2.85
CA ALA A 135 -5.60 5.46 4.22
C ALA A 135 -5.01 4.07 4.54
N GLY A 136 -5.63 3.00 4.03
CA GLY A 136 -5.08 1.65 4.10
C GLY A 136 -3.72 1.53 3.43
N LEU A 137 -3.59 2.00 2.19
CA LEU A 137 -2.32 2.01 1.44
C LEU A 137 -1.24 2.81 2.17
N ALA A 138 -1.59 4.01 2.65
CA ALA A 138 -0.67 4.89 3.35
C ALA A 138 -0.14 4.23 4.64
N SER A 139 -1.03 3.69 5.48
CA SER A 139 -0.67 3.08 6.76
C SER A 139 0.08 1.75 6.62
N GLN A 140 -0.28 0.94 5.62
CA GLN A 140 0.31 -0.38 5.41
C GLN A 140 1.66 -0.33 4.70
N VAL A 141 1.87 0.66 3.82
CA VAL A 141 3.07 0.70 2.96
C VAL A 141 3.75 2.06 3.00
N ALA A 142 3.11 3.12 2.48
CA ALA A 142 3.81 4.37 2.20
C ALA A 142 4.51 4.97 3.44
N VAL A 143 3.81 5.08 4.57
CA VAL A 143 4.40 5.61 5.82
C VAL A 143 5.55 4.74 6.32
N ARG A 144 5.49 3.43 6.13
CA ARG A 144 6.54 2.50 6.56
C ARG A 144 7.78 2.60 5.68
N MET A 145 7.60 2.77 4.38
CA MET A 145 8.70 3.06 3.47
C MET A 145 9.36 4.38 3.85
N LEU A 146 8.58 5.45 4.03
CA LEU A 146 9.11 6.76 4.46
C LEU A 146 9.89 6.67 5.79
N ILE A 147 9.43 5.88 6.76
CA ILE A 147 10.14 5.65 8.02
C ILE A 147 11.48 4.95 7.76
N GLN A 148 11.48 3.86 6.98
CA GLN A 148 12.66 3.01 6.84
C GLN A 148 13.74 3.63 5.93
N THR A 149 13.33 4.21 4.81
CA THR A 149 14.26 4.83 3.85
C THR A 149 14.69 6.21 4.33
N GLY A 150 13.79 6.94 5.00
CA GLY A 150 13.97 8.35 5.32
C GLY A 150 14.06 9.26 4.09
N HIS A 151 13.72 8.73 2.91
CA HIS A 151 13.66 9.48 1.67
C HIS A 151 12.31 10.19 1.53
N PRO A 152 12.26 11.34 0.83
CA PRO A 152 10.99 11.91 0.41
C PRO A 152 10.27 10.96 -0.55
N LEU A 153 8.94 11.11 -0.63
CA LEU A 153 8.07 10.23 -1.40
C LEU A 153 8.44 10.10 -2.89
N THR A 154 9.03 11.16 -3.48
CA THR A 154 9.45 11.22 -4.89
C THR A 154 10.82 10.58 -5.15
N GLU A 155 11.61 10.33 -4.11
CA GLU A 155 12.90 9.65 -4.21
C GLU A 155 12.79 8.14 -3.94
N LEU A 156 11.59 7.65 -3.60
CA LEU A 156 11.37 6.21 -3.51
C LEU A 156 11.48 5.58 -4.89
N ASP A 157 12.25 4.48 -4.96
CA ASP A 157 12.58 3.81 -6.20
C ASP A 157 12.16 2.31 -6.22
N ASP A 158 12.50 1.62 -7.30
CA ASP A 158 12.22 0.18 -7.41
C ASP A 158 13.03 -0.68 -6.42
N THR A 159 14.18 -0.19 -5.94
CA THR A 159 15.00 -0.84 -4.91
C THR A 159 14.25 -0.84 -3.58
N ASP A 160 13.72 0.31 -3.17
CA ASP A 160 12.93 0.45 -1.94
C ASP A 160 11.69 -0.47 -1.95
N ILE A 161 11.03 -0.57 -3.12
CA ILE A 161 9.88 -1.47 -3.31
C ILE A 161 10.32 -2.94 -3.20
N ALA A 162 11.46 -3.30 -3.80
CA ALA A 162 11.99 -4.65 -3.76
C ALA A 162 12.39 -5.06 -2.33
N GLU A 163 13.01 -4.17 -1.55
CA GLU A 163 13.34 -4.40 -0.15
C GLU A 163 12.07 -4.61 0.71
N PHE A 164 11.04 -3.79 0.52
CA PHE A 164 9.77 -3.97 1.21
C PHE A 164 9.12 -5.32 0.85
N SER A 165 9.15 -5.69 -0.43
CA SER A 165 8.64 -6.97 -0.93
C SER A 165 9.41 -8.17 -0.37
N ALA A 166 10.73 -8.07 -0.26
CA ALA A 166 11.58 -9.08 0.35
C ALA A 166 11.24 -9.26 1.84
N ALA A 167 11.01 -8.16 2.57
CA ALA A 167 10.60 -8.22 3.97
C ALA A 167 9.21 -8.85 4.17
N ILE A 168 8.25 -8.59 3.27
CA ILE A 168 6.97 -9.33 3.27
C ILE A 168 7.23 -10.83 3.11
N THR A 169 8.06 -11.22 2.13
CA THR A 169 8.36 -12.62 1.84
C THR A 169 9.04 -13.32 3.02
N ALA A 170 10.03 -12.68 3.64
CA ALA A 170 10.72 -13.21 4.83
C ALA A 170 9.73 -13.45 5.99
N ARG A 171 8.79 -12.52 6.18
CA ARG A 171 7.76 -12.67 7.22
C ARG A 171 6.75 -13.77 6.89
N GLU A 172 6.33 -13.88 5.63
CA GLU A 172 5.44 -14.97 5.18
C GLU A 172 6.08 -16.34 5.43
N GLN A 173 7.39 -16.47 5.17
CA GLN A 173 8.15 -17.69 5.45
C GLN A 173 8.24 -17.98 6.95
N ALA A 174 8.59 -16.98 7.76
CA ALA A 174 8.72 -17.14 9.21
C ALA A 174 7.41 -17.58 9.90
N HIS A 175 6.26 -17.09 9.42
CA HIS A 175 4.95 -17.41 9.99
C HIS A 175 4.15 -18.45 9.19
N GLN A 176 4.70 -18.96 8.08
CA GLN A 176 4.03 -19.87 7.15
C GLN A 176 2.63 -19.39 6.72
N ARG A 177 2.46 -18.08 6.55
CA ARG A 177 1.15 -17.47 6.27
C ARG A 177 1.27 -16.40 5.19
N PRO A 178 0.43 -16.42 4.15
CA PRO A 178 0.42 -15.37 3.14
C PRO A 178 -0.05 -14.04 3.71
N LEU A 179 0.61 -12.96 3.32
CA LEU A 179 0.32 -11.58 3.71
C LEU A 179 -0.23 -10.81 2.51
N GLN A 180 -1.25 -11.38 1.86
CA GLN A 180 -1.82 -10.86 0.62
C GLN A 180 -2.25 -9.40 0.70
N HIS A 181 -2.72 -8.94 1.87
CA HIS A 181 -3.08 -7.54 2.09
C HIS A 181 -1.90 -6.59 1.89
N TYR A 182 -0.70 -6.91 2.38
CA TYR A 182 0.50 -6.10 2.11
C TYR A 182 0.92 -6.17 0.65
N ARG A 183 0.82 -7.34 0.00
CA ARG A 183 1.16 -7.48 -1.43
C ARG A 183 0.24 -6.62 -2.31
N THR A 184 -1.07 -6.69 -2.08
CA THR A 184 -2.06 -5.86 -2.77
C THR A 184 -1.83 -4.38 -2.50
N ALA A 185 -1.55 -4.01 -1.24
CA ALA A 185 -1.29 -2.62 -0.87
C ALA A 185 0.02 -2.09 -1.46
N LEU A 186 1.07 -2.92 -1.56
CA LEU A 186 2.35 -2.54 -2.17
C LEU A 186 2.20 -2.31 -3.68
N TYR A 187 1.46 -3.18 -4.36
CA TYR A 187 1.14 -3.02 -5.78
C TYR A 187 0.39 -1.70 -6.04
N ALA A 188 -0.65 -1.41 -5.26
CA ALA A 188 -1.42 -0.17 -5.40
C ALA A 188 -0.59 1.07 -5.02
N THR A 189 0.20 0.99 -3.94
CA THR A 189 1.12 2.06 -3.51
C THR A 189 2.12 2.41 -4.61
N ARG A 190 2.70 1.42 -5.30
CA ARG A 190 3.61 1.65 -6.42
C ARG A 190 2.96 2.45 -7.55
N ALA A 191 1.68 2.21 -7.86
CA ALA A 191 0.95 3.00 -8.86
C ALA A 191 0.76 4.46 -8.41
N VAL A 192 0.50 4.69 -7.11
CA VAL A 192 0.40 6.05 -6.54
C VAL A 192 1.76 6.77 -6.59
N LEU A 193 2.84 6.08 -6.23
CA LEU A 193 4.20 6.64 -6.29
C LEU A 193 4.60 7.01 -7.72
N TYR A 194 4.26 6.17 -8.70
CA TYR A 194 4.48 6.47 -10.11
C TYR A 194 3.69 7.72 -10.57
N HIS A 195 2.41 7.82 -10.20
CA HIS A 195 1.57 8.99 -10.51
C HIS A 195 2.13 10.29 -9.92
N LEU A 196 2.77 10.21 -8.75
CA LEU A 196 3.44 11.33 -8.11
C LEU A 196 4.81 11.70 -8.73
N GLY A 197 5.25 10.98 -9.77
CA GLY A 197 6.56 11.19 -10.40
C GLY A 197 7.73 10.58 -9.64
N GLY A 198 7.48 9.59 -8.77
CA GLY A 198 8.55 8.84 -8.11
C GLY A 198 9.37 7.99 -9.08
N GLN A 199 10.56 7.56 -8.66
CA GLN A 199 11.51 6.79 -9.47
C GLN A 199 11.17 5.28 -9.51
N VAL A 200 9.88 4.96 -9.54
CA VAL A 200 9.38 3.59 -9.60
C VAL A 200 8.93 3.25 -11.02
N THR A 201 9.28 2.08 -11.51
CA THR A 201 8.72 1.59 -12.77
C THR A 201 7.22 1.35 -12.57
N PRO A 202 6.34 1.80 -13.49
CA PRO A 202 4.92 1.57 -13.37
C PRO A 202 4.66 0.06 -13.34
N THR A 203 3.78 -0.38 -12.44
CA THR A 203 3.33 -1.78 -12.45
C THR A 203 2.71 -2.07 -13.82
N ALA A 204 3.29 -3.01 -14.55
CA ALA A 204 2.66 -3.51 -15.76
C ALA A 204 1.25 -3.95 -15.38
N LYS A 205 0.22 -3.30 -15.94
CA LYS A 205 -1.15 -3.77 -15.77
C LYS A 205 -1.12 -5.24 -16.20
N ASN A 206 -1.44 -6.16 -15.29
CA ASN A 206 -1.63 -7.56 -15.62
C ASN A 206 -2.84 -7.64 -16.54
N THR A 207 -2.59 -7.35 -17.81
CA THR A 207 -3.56 -7.33 -18.89
C THR A 207 -3.56 -8.66 -19.61
N ALA A 208 -2.82 -9.66 -19.13
CA ALA A 208 -2.76 -10.98 -19.74
C ALA A 208 -4.17 -11.58 -19.86
N HIS A 209 -4.96 -11.52 -18.78
CA HIS A 209 -6.38 -11.90 -18.80
C HIS A 209 -7.26 -10.95 -19.63
N LEU A 210 -6.83 -9.69 -19.81
CA LEU A 210 -7.48 -8.69 -20.69
C LEU A 210 -7.14 -8.88 -22.18
N ARG A 211 -6.23 -9.80 -22.53
CA ARG A 211 -5.89 -10.16 -23.91
C ARG A 211 -6.45 -11.52 -24.31
N TRP A 212 -7.20 -12.18 -23.42
CA TRP A 212 -7.77 -13.48 -23.72
C TRP A 212 -9.08 -13.34 -24.51
N PRO A 213 -9.30 -14.19 -25.53
CA PRO A 213 -10.59 -14.26 -26.22
C PRO A 213 -11.70 -14.58 -25.22
N TRP A 214 -12.85 -13.90 -25.33
CA TRP A 214 -14.03 -14.14 -24.49
C TRP A 214 -14.44 -15.62 -24.47
N ARG A 215 -14.18 -16.35 -25.56
CA ARG A 215 -14.43 -17.79 -25.74
C ARG A 215 -13.88 -18.66 -24.61
N ARG A 216 -12.81 -18.24 -23.93
CA ARG A 216 -12.25 -18.99 -22.80
C ARG A 216 -13.21 -19.11 -21.61
N HIS A 217 -14.10 -18.12 -21.41
CA HIS A 217 -15.12 -18.18 -20.35
C HIS A 217 -16.17 -19.27 -20.59
N PHE A 218 -16.21 -19.85 -21.79
CA PHE A 218 -17.22 -20.81 -22.24
C PHE A 218 -16.59 -22.09 -22.80
N ALA A 219 -15.36 -22.43 -22.38
CA ALA A 219 -14.60 -23.54 -22.96
C ALA A 219 -15.28 -24.92 -22.80
N SER A 220 -16.13 -25.08 -21.79
CA SER A 220 -16.90 -26.28 -21.46
C SER A 220 -18.35 -26.26 -21.98
N VAL A 221 -18.71 -25.25 -22.78
CA VAL A 221 -20.08 -24.99 -23.22
C VAL A 221 -20.25 -25.37 -24.70
N PRO A 222 -21.42 -25.87 -25.14
CA PRO A 222 -21.70 -26.10 -26.57
C PRO A 222 -21.41 -24.87 -27.44
N THR A 223 -20.78 -25.10 -28.60
CA THR A 223 -20.22 -24.04 -29.46
C THR A 223 -21.23 -22.96 -29.84
N GLY A 224 -22.46 -23.33 -30.22
CA GLY A 224 -23.48 -22.35 -30.64
C GLY A 224 -23.89 -21.38 -29.52
N LEU A 225 -23.96 -21.88 -28.29
CA LEU A 225 -24.27 -21.09 -27.11
C LEU A 225 -23.08 -20.22 -26.70
N ALA A 226 -21.86 -20.78 -26.74
CA ALA A 226 -20.63 -20.05 -26.50
C ALA A 226 -20.45 -18.86 -27.46
N ASP A 227 -20.66 -19.08 -28.77
CA ASP A 227 -20.49 -18.04 -29.79
C ASP A 227 -21.48 -16.88 -29.61
N SER A 228 -22.73 -17.18 -29.23
CA SER A 228 -23.74 -16.17 -28.94
C SER A 228 -23.38 -15.31 -27.71
N LEU A 229 -22.86 -15.94 -26.66
CA LEU A 229 -22.40 -15.22 -25.45
C LEU A 229 -21.13 -14.40 -25.72
N VAL A 230 -20.22 -14.89 -26.56
CA VAL A 230 -19.05 -14.14 -27.02
C VAL A 230 -19.48 -12.90 -27.80
N ALA A 231 -20.37 -13.03 -28.77
CA ALA A 231 -20.88 -11.91 -29.56
C ALA A 231 -21.55 -10.84 -28.67
N TYR A 232 -22.30 -11.27 -27.65
CA TYR A 232 -22.86 -10.35 -26.66
C TYR A 232 -21.78 -9.58 -25.88
N LEU A 233 -20.71 -10.26 -25.42
CA LEU A 233 -19.61 -9.61 -24.72
C LEU A 233 -18.81 -8.65 -25.62
N GLU A 234 -18.68 -8.96 -26.91
CA GLU A 234 -18.09 -8.07 -27.90
C GLU A 234 -18.93 -6.80 -28.09
N CYS A 235 -20.26 -6.96 -28.26
CA CYS A 235 -21.17 -5.82 -28.34
C CYS A 235 -21.17 -4.98 -27.06
N ALA A 236 -21.21 -5.62 -25.89
CA ALA A 236 -21.15 -4.95 -24.60
C ALA A 236 -19.84 -4.18 -24.38
N SER A 237 -18.73 -4.66 -24.98
CA SER A 237 -17.43 -3.98 -24.94
C SER A 237 -17.42 -2.65 -25.69
N GLY A 238 -18.31 -2.44 -26.66
CA GLY A 238 -18.43 -1.18 -27.38
C GLY A 238 -19.09 -0.05 -26.58
N THR A 239 -19.83 -0.38 -25.50
CA THR A 239 -20.71 0.58 -24.80
C THR A 239 -20.51 0.65 -23.29
N ARG A 240 -19.75 -0.28 -22.69
CA ARG A 240 -19.61 -0.39 -21.22
C ARG A 240 -18.16 -0.33 -20.79
N THR A 241 -17.95 0.07 -19.54
CA THR A 241 -16.63 -0.01 -18.91
C THR A 241 -16.18 -1.46 -18.81
N ARG A 242 -14.87 -1.68 -18.92
CA ARG A 242 -14.29 -3.02 -18.99
C ARG A 242 -14.54 -3.88 -17.75
N SER A 243 -14.54 -3.27 -16.56
CA SER A 243 -14.88 -3.96 -15.31
C SER A 243 -16.31 -4.50 -15.32
N THR A 244 -17.23 -3.76 -15.92
CA THR A 244 -18.63 -4.18 -16.09
C THR A 244 -18.72 -5.39 -17.00
N VAL A 245 -18.06 -5.34 -18.16
CA VAL A 245 -18.05 -6.46 -19.13
C VAL A 245 -17.43 -7.72 -18.52
N LEU A 246 -16.34 -7.59 -17.76
CA LEU A 246 -15.72 -8.72 -17.07
C LEU A 246 -16.63 -9.34 -15.99
N GLY A 247 -17.35 -8.50 -15.24
CA GLY A 247 -18.36 -8.96 -14.28
C GLY A 247 -19.54 -9.66 -14.96
N ILE A 248 -19.94 -9.20 -16.14
CA ILE A 248 -20.94 -9.87 -16.98
C ILE A 248 -20.40 -11.22 -17.49
N ALA A 249 -19.19 -11.26 -18.04
CA ALA A 249 -18.57 -12.48 -18.56
C ALA A 249 -18.45 -13.58 -17.49
N SER A 250 -18.08 -13.22 -16.27
CA SER A 250 -18.02 -14.17 -15.14
C SER A 250 -19.39 -14.77 -14.81
N ARG A 251 -20.43 -13.92 -14.68
CA ARG A 251 -21.80 -14.39 -14.42
C ARG A 251 -22.37 -15.22 -15.55
N LEU A 252 -22.13 -14.82 -16.79
CA LEU A 252 -22.53 -15.61 -17.97
C LEU A 252 -21.79 -16.94 -18.04
N GLY A 253 -20.51 -17.00 -17.65
CA GLY A 253 -19.75 -18.25 -17.58
C GLY A 253 -20.38 -19.24 -16.59
N HIS A 254 -20.77 -18.77 -15.40
CA HIS A 254 -21.47 -19.61 -14.42
C HIS A 254 -22.82 -20.09 -14.95
N PHE A 255 -23.60 -19.20 -15.56
CA PHE A 255 -24.89 -19.56 -16.16
C PHE A 255 -24.74 -20.56 -17.31
N ALA A 256 -23.77 -20.34 -18.20
CA ALA A 256 -23.53 -21.22 -19.34
C ALA A 256 -23.06 -22.61 -18.91
N GLN A 257 -22.27 -22.70 -17.84
CA GLN A 257 -21.90 -23.98 -17.24
C GLN A 257 -23.13 -24.69 -16.66
N PHE A 258 -23.98 -23.96 -15.92
CA PHE A 258 -25.25 -24.51 -15.43
C PHE A 258 -26.11 -25.07 -16.58
N LEU A 259 -26.24 -24.34 -17.69
CA LEU A 259 -27.00 -24.82 -18.85
C LEU A 259 -26.38 -26.09 -19.46
N ALA A 260 -25.05 -26.13 -19.61
CA ALA A 260 -24.35 -27.29 -20.16
C ALA A 260 -24.54 -28.55 -19.30
N ASP A 261 -24.63 -28.39 -17.98
CA ASP A 261 -24.87 -29.50 -17.05
C ASP A 261 -26.36 -29.89 -16.96
N HIS A 262 -27.27 -28.91 -17.05
CA HIS A 262 -28.71 -29.08 -16.82
C HIS A 262 -29.49 -29.51 -18.08
N ASP A 263 -29.14 -28.95 -19.25
CA ASP A 263 -29.70 -29.35 -20.54
C ASP A 263 -28.60 -29.41 -21.61
N PRO A 264 -27.83 -30.52 -21.68
CA PRO A 264 -26.72 -30.67 -22.63
C PRO A 264 -27.16 -30.60 -24.11
N ALA A 265 -28.45 -30.80 -24.41
CA ALA A 265 -28.99 -30.70 -25.76
C ALA A 265 -29.26 -29.25 -26.19
N LEU A 266 -29.18 -28.29 -25.29
CA LEU A 266 -29.39 -26.87 -25.57
C LEU A 266 -28.19 -26.29 -26.34
N ILE A 267 -28.38 -26.06 -27.63
CA ILE A 267 -27.32 -25.56 -28.53
C ILE A 267 -27.48 -24.08 -28.92
N SER A 268 -28.61 -23.46 -28.58
CA SER A 268 -28.96 -22.08 -28.92
C SER A 268 -29.64 -21.35 -27.77
N LEU A 269 -29.33 -20.05 -27.61
CA LEU A 269 -30.02 -19.20 -26.64
C LEU A 269 -31.50 -18.95 -27.01
N ALA A 270 -31.89 -19.16 -28.27
CA ALA A 270 -33.27 -19.00 -28.72
C ALA A 270 -34.21 -20.06 -28.11
N ASP A 271 -33.65 -21.21 -27.71
CA ASP A 271 -34.39 -22.34 -27.14
C ASP A 271 -34.46 -22.26 -25.60
N LEU A 272 -34.04 -21.13 -25.02
CA LEU A 272 -34.12 -20.90 -23.58
C LEU A 272 -35.57 -20.83 -23.13
N ASP A 273 -35.98 -21.87 -22.41
CA ASP A 273 -37.22 -21.86 -21.65
C ASP A 273 -37.05 -21.27 -20.24
N ARG A 274 -38.04 -20.49 -19.80
CA ARG A 274 -38.05 -19.82 -18.50
C ARG A 274 -38.12 -20.79 -17.33
N GLN A 275 -39.04 -21.75 -17.37
CA GLN A 275 -39.29 -22.67 -16.26
C GLN A 275 -38.21 -23.74 -16.16
N ARG A 276 -37.63 -24.12 -17.30
CA ARG A 276 -36.62 -25.17 -17.39
C ARG A 276 -35.20 -24.66 -17.18
N HIS A 277 -34.88 -23.40 -17.54
CA HIS A 277 -33.49 -22.92 -17.52
C HIS A 277 -33.26 -21.70 -16.65
N ILE A 278 -34.19 -20.75 -16.62
CA ILE A 278 -33.98 -19.46 -15.94
C ILE A 278 -34.33 -19.57 -14.45
N GLU A 279 -35.53 -20.05 -14.14
CA GLU A 279 -35.98 -20.19 -12.76
C GLU A 279 -35.12 -21.17 -11.94
N PRO A 280 -34.70 -22.34 -12.47
CA PRO A 280 -33.82 -23.26 -11.74
C PRO A 280 -32.42 -22.71 -11.47
N TYR A 281 -31.89 -21.81 -12.30
CA TYR A 281 -30.61 -21.16 -12.06
C TYR A 281 -30.68 -20.06 -10.98
N LEU A 282 -31.85 -19.45 -10.82
CA LEU A 282 -32.08 -18.34 -9.88
C LEU A 282 -32.58 -18.79 -8.50
N ALA A 283 -32.98 -20.05 -8.37
CA ALA A 283 -33.43 -20.67 -7.11
C ALA A 283 -32.25 -20.99 -6.19
#